data_AF-A0A5B0RWQ5-F1
#
_entry.id   AF-A0A5B0RWQ5-F1
#
_cell.length_a   1.000
_cell.length_b   1.000
_cell.length_c   1.000
_cell.angle_alpha   90.00
_cell.angle_beta   90.00
_cell.angle_gamma   90.00
#
_symmetry.space_group_name_H-M   'P 1'
#
loop_
_entity.id
_entity.type
_entity.pdbx_description
1 polymer ?
#
loop_
_entity_poly.entity_id
_entity_poly.type
_entity_poly.pdbx_seq_one_letter_code
_entity_poly.pdbx_strand_id
1 'polypeptide(L)'
;MKATIGKSAFDRYGQHAKLLQIQKVFHLARGKNTFLLAGTGFGKSRIPEIYHTILPKTANGVILVLNPLNALGDNQVLEKKRAGFSAINLTKLTFNVEEANKVVNGTYNFVYLSP
;
A
#
# COMPACT_ATOMS: atom_id res chain seq x y z
N MET A 1 -3.18 -9.08 17.68
CA MET A 1 -2.80 -8.12 16.60
C MET A 1 -1.65 -8.61 15.72
N LYS A 2 -0.42 -8.81 16.22
CA LYS A 2 0.70 -9.30 15.37
C LYS A 2 0.44 -10.67 14.72
N ALA A 3 -0.15 -11.60 15.47
CA ALA A 3 -0.59 -12.89 14.93
C ALA A 3 -1.64 -12.72 13.82
N THR A 4 -2.60 -11.81 14.00
CA THR A 4 -3.62 -11.46 12.99
C THR A 4 -2.99 -10.88 11.72
N ILE A 5 -1.98 -10.01 11.85
CA ILE A 5 -1.21 -9.47 10.73
C ILE A 5 -0.49 -10.59 9.97
N GLY A 6 0.19 -11.48 10.70
CA GLY A 6 0.87 -12.64 10.12
C GLY A 6 -0.08 -13.57 9.38
N LYS A 7 -1.25 -13.85 9.97
CA LYS A 7 -2.31 -14.64 9.34
C LYS A 7 -2.85 -13.97 8.08
N SER A 8 -3.21 -12.69 8.14
CA SER A 8 -3.68 -11.93 6.97
C SER A 8 -2.68 -11.94 5.82
N ALA A 9 -1.38 -11.84 6.13
CA ALA A 9 -0.32 -11.94 5.14
C ALA A 9 -0.14 -13.36 4.58
N PHE A 10 -0.35 -14.40 5.37
CA PHE A 10 -0.32 -15.77 4.87
C PHE A 10 -1.53 -16.05 3.97
N ASP A 11 -2.74 -15.72 4.45
CA ASP A 11 -4.00 -15.94 3.73
C ASP A 11 -4.01 -15.27 2.34
N ARG A 12 -3.40 -14.09 2.21
CA ARG A 12 -3.36 -13.35 0.92
C ARG A 12 -2.30 -13.85 -0.04
N TYR A 13 -1.12 -14.25 0.44
CA TYR A 13 0.06 -14.47 -0.42
C TYR A 13 0.57 -15.91 -0.41
N GLY A 14 -0.01 -16.81 0.40
CA GLY A 14 0.49 -18.18 0.59
C GLY A 14 1.88 -18.26 1.23
N GLN A 15 2.42 -17.12 1.71
CA GLN A 15 3.78 -17.03 2.24
C GLN A 15 3.79 -16.20 3.52
N HIS A 16 4.42 -16.76 4.56
CA HIS A 16 4.64 -16.06 5.82
C HIS A 16 5.35 -14.73 5.62
N ALA A 17 4.81 -13.67 6.22
CA ALA A 17 5.47 -12.38 6.28
C ALA A 17 6.71 -12.46 7.18
N LYS A 18 7.75 -11.72 6.79
CA LYS A 18 8.95 -11.56 7.61
C LYS A 18 8.59 -10.85 8.91
N LEU A 19 9.25 -11.19 10.01
CA LEU A 19 8.99 -10.61 11.32
C LEU A 19 9.05 -9.06 11.29
N LEU A 20 10.03 -8.50 10.58
CA LEU A 20 10.18 -7.06 10.47
C LEU A 20 9.02 -6.42 9.68
N GLN A 21 8.44 -7.08 8.67
CA GLN A 21 7.23 -6.58 7.99
C GLN A 21 6.04 -6.53 8.96
N ILE A 22 5.82 -7.60 9.72
CA ILE A 22 4.74 -7.67 10.74
C ILE A 22 4.89 -6.55 11.78
N GLN A 23 6.12 -6.29 12.22
CA GLN A 23 6.42 -5.22 13.18
C GLN A 23 6.10 -3.84 12.60
N LYS A 24 6.48 -3.56 11.34
CA LYS A 24 6.15 -2.27 10.70
C LYS A 24 4.64 -2.08 10.55
N VAL A 25 3.90 -3.11 10.09
CA VAL A 25 2.44 -3.03 10.01
C VAL A 25 1.81 -2.82 11.39
N PHE A 26 2.30 -3.51 12.43
CA PHE A 26 1.82 -3.32 13.79
C PHE A 26 2.02 -1.89 14.30
N HIS A 27 3.14 -1.24 13.96
CA HIS A 27 3.36 0.17 14.30
C HIS A 27 2.42 1.09 13.53
N LEU A 28 2.26 0.88 12.21
CA LEU A 28 1.35 1.66 11.37
C LEU A 28 -0.10 1.57 11.88
N ALA A 29 -0.56 0.37 12.21
CA ALA A 29 -1.90 0.14 12.75
C ALA A 29 -2.14 0.71 14.15
N ARG A 30 -1.08 1.17 14.82
CA ARG A 30 -1.16 1.95 16.07
C ARG A 30 -1.00 3.46 15.84
N GLY A 31 -1.07 3.91 14.58
CA GLY A 31 -0.87 5.32 14.21
C GLY A 31 0.57 5.82 14.40
N LYS A 32 1.56 4.92 14.43
CA LYS A 32 2.96 5.31 14.59
C LYS A 32 3.66 5.47 13.26
N ASN A 33 4.38 6.57 13.10
CA ASN A 33 5.36 6.73 12.03
C ASN A 33 6.42 5.62 12.14
N THR A 34 6.84 5.09 10.99
CA THR A 34 7.78 3.96 10.96
C THR A 34 8.82 4.15 9.86
N PHE A 35 10.08 3.89 10.21
CA PHE A 35 11.19 3.86 9.26
C PHE A 35 11.63 2.43 9.04
N LEU A 36 11.93 2.07 7.80
CA LEU A 36 12.44 0.75 7.44
C LEU A 36 13.71 0.92 6.60
N LEU A 37 14.81 0.41 7.12
CA LEU A 37 16.02 0.16 6.33
C LEU A 37 16.00 -1.30 5.88
N ALA A 38 15.92 -1.53 4.57
CA ALA A 38 15.89 -2.87 4.01
C ALA A 38 16.37 -2.89 2.55
N GLY A 39 17.19 -3.88 2.22
CA GLY A 39 17.73 -4.10 0.88
C GLY A 39 16.68 -4.45 -0.18
N THR A 40 17.15 -4.58 -1.42
CA THR A 40 16.38 -5.15 -2.54
C THR A 40 15.99 -6.60 -2.24
N GLY A 41 14.85 -7.05 -2.75
CA GLY A 41 14.34 -8.41 -2.46
C GLY A 41 13.74 -8.60 -1.05
N PHE A 42 13.78 -7.58 -0.18
CA PHE A 42 13.17 -7.70 1.14
C PHE A 42 11.65 -7.89 1.10
N GLY A 43 10.98 -7.36 0.07
CA GLY A 43 9.51 -7.32 -0.03
C GLY A 43 8.91 -6.09 0.67
N LYS A 44 9.53 -4.91 0.48
CA LYS A 44 9.09 -3.65 1.12
C LYS A 44 7.63 -3.30 0.78
N SER A 45 7.20 -3.57 -0.46
CA SER A 45 5.84 -3.32 -0.95
C SER A 45 4.75 -4.06 -0.16
N ARG A 46 5.07 -5.23 0.42
CA ARG A 46 4.09 -6.00 1.22
C ARG A 46 3.68 -5.30 2.51
N ILE A 47 4.47 -4.38 3.04
CA ILE A 47 4.13 -3.68 4.30
C ILE A 47 2.86 -2.83 4.13
N PRO A 48 2.81 -1.86 3.20
CA PRO A 48 1.58 -1.09 3.00
C PRO A 48 0.42 -1.94 2.47
N GLU A 49 0.69 -3.03 1.75
CA GLU A 49 -0.35 -3.96 1.30
C GLU A 49 -1.01 -4.69 2.47
N ILE A 50 -0.22 -5.29 3.37
CA ILE A 50 -0.76 -5.95 4.57
C ILE A 50 -1.40 -4.93 5.50
N TYR A 51 -0.87 -3.70 5.56
CA TYR A 51 -1.51 -2.63 6.31
C TYR A 51 -2.90 -2.31 5.76
N HIS A 52 -3.05 -2.16 4.44
CA HIS A 52 -4.35 -1.94 3.82
C HIS A 52 -5.33 -3.09 4.09
N THR A 53 -4.89 -4.35 4.06
CA THR A 53 -5.79 -5.51 4.25
C THR A 53 -6.34 -5.64 5.66
N ILE A 54 -5.71 -5.02 6.66
CA ILE A 54 -6.19 -5.03 8.05
C ILE A 54 -7.03 -3.80 8.40
N LEU A 55 -7.14 -2.82 7.51
CA LEU A 55 -8.03 -1.67 7.71
C LEU A 55 -9.50 -2.14 7.70
N PRO A 56 -10.39 -1.51 8.47
CA PRO A 56 -11.83 -1.76 8.36
C PRO A 56 -12.27 -1.51 6.92
N LYS A 57 -13.01 -2.46 6.32
CA LYS A 57 -13.52 -2.32 4.95
C LYS A 57 -14.41 -1.08 4.79
N THR A 58 -15.12 -0.70 5.85
CA THR A 58 -15.98 0.49 5.90
C THR A 58 -15.18 1.80 5.87
N ALA A 59 -13.88 1.77 6.12
CA ALA A 59 -13.04 2.97 6.13
C ALA A 59 -12.62 3.41 4.72
N ASN A 60 -12.81 2.57 3.68
CA ASN A 60 -12.42 2.87 2.29
C ASN A 60 -10.99 3.43 2.20
N GLY A 61 -10.07 2.83 2.98
CA GLY A 61 -8.73 3.39 3.20
C GLY A 61 -7.90 3.45 1.93
N VAL A 62 -7.21 4.56 1.73
CA VAL A 62 -6.29 4.78 0.60
C VAL A 62 -4.86 4.83 1.12
N ILE A 63 -3.96 4.08 0.48
CA ILE A 63 -2.52 4.22 0.69
C ILE A 63 -1.96 5.19 -0.35
N LEU A 64 -1.52 6.35 0.12
CA LEU A 64 -0.77 7.29 -0.71
C LEU A 64 0.71 6.94 -0.70
N VAL A 65 1.30 6.82 -1.90
CA VAL A 65 2.71 6.50 -2.11
C VAL A 65 3.37 7.68 -2.83
N LEU A 66 4.27 8.36 -2.14
CA LEU A 66 5.10 9.40 -2.74
C LEU A 66 6.37 8.76 -3.30
N ASN A 67 6.60 8.91 -4.60
CA ASN A 67 7.74 8.32 -5.30
C ASN A 67 8.35 9.34 -6.28
N PRO A 68 9.63 9.72 -6.15
CA PRO A 68 10.26 10.74 -7.00
C PRO A 68 10.49 10.31 -8.46
N LEU A 69 10.20 9.05 -8.81
CA LEU A 69 10.45 8.50 -10.15
C LEU A 69 9.13 8.25 -10.89
N ASN A 70 8.74 9.16 -11.78
CA ASN A 70 7.49 9.06 -12.56
C ASN A 70 7.36 7.73 -13.33
N ALA A 71 8.43 7.31 -14.03
CA ALA A 71 8.45 6.07 -14.80
C ALA A 71 8.28 4.81 -13.93
N LEU A 72 8.55 4.91 -12.63
CA LEU A 72 8.37 3.82 -11.68
C LEU A 72 6.92 3.69 -11.22
N GLY A 73 6.14 4.78 -11.25
CA GLY A 73 4.74 4.81 -10.83
C GLY A 73 3.86 3.84 -11.63
N ASP A 74 3.99 3.85 -12.97
CA ASP A 74 3.16 2.99 -13.83
C ASP A 74 3.47 1.50 -13.64
N ASN A 75 4.75 1.15 -13.52
CA ASN A 75 5.17 -0.22 -13.21
C ASN A 75 4.63 -0.68 -11.86
N GLN A 76 4.69 0.19 -10.85
CA GLN A 76 4.15 -0.11 -9.52
C GLN A 76 2.63 -0.27 -9.55
N VAL A 77 1.90 0.57 -10.30
CA VAL A 77 0.45 0.41 -10.50
C VAL A 77 0.13 -0.94 -11.13
N LEU A 78 0.89 -1.34 -12.16
CA LEU A 78 0.71 -2.64 -12.80
C LEU A 78 0.94 -3.80 -11.82
N GLU A 79 2.01 -3.74 -11.02
CA GLU A 79 2.29 -4.72 -9.97
C GLU A 79 1.17 -4.79 -8.92
N LYS A 80 0.61 -3.65 -8.49
CA LYS A 80 -0.51 -3.61 -7.54
C LYS A 80 -1.78 -4.23 -8.10
N LYS A 81 -2.11 -3.92 -9.37
CA LYS A 81 -3.25 -4.53 -10.06
C LYS A 81 -3.08 -6.05 -10.16
N ARG A 82 -1.89 -6.53 -10.51
CA ARG A 82 -1.56 -7.97 -10.50
C ARG A 82 -1.69 -8.60 -9.11
N ALA A 83 -1.39 -7.85 -8.05
CA ALA A 83 -1.59 -8.26 -6.66
C ALA A 83 -3.04 -8.10 -6.16
N GLY A 84 -4.00 -7.79 -7.05
CA GLY A 84 -5.42 -7.67 -6.73
C GLY A 84 -5.80 -6.42 -5.94
N PHE A 85 -5.07 -5.32 -6.13
CA PHE A 85 -5.40 -4.00 -5.58
C PHE A 85 -5.81 -3.04 -6.69
N SER A 86 -6.77 -2.15 -6.42
CA SER A 86 -6.99 -1.00 -7.29
C SER A 86 -5.88 0.02 -7.07
N ALA A 87 -5.30 0.53 -8.15
CA ALA A 87 -4.20 1.48 -8.09
C ALA A 87 -4.21 2.46 -9.26
N ILE A 88 -3.72 3.68 -9.02
CA ILE A 88 -3.55 4.73 -10.03
C ILE A 88 -2.25 5.51 -9.81
N ASN A 89 -1.65 5.95 -10.91
CA ASN A 89 -0.53 6.90 -10.92
C ASN A 89 -1.07 8.27 -11.32
N LEU A 90 -1.03 9.21 -10.40
CA LEU A 90 -1.49 10.57 -10.61
C LEU A 90 -0.30 11.48 -10.89
N THR A 91 -0.42 12.25 -11.95
CA THR A 91 0.54 13.26 -12.40
C THR A 91 -0.13 14.62 -12.35
N LYS A 92 0.64 15.70 -12.51
CA LYS A 92 0.09 17.05 -12.62
C LYS A 92 -0.98 17.18 -13.72
N LEU A 93 -0.89 16.39 -14.79
CA LEU A 93 -1.84 16.41 -15.92
C LEU A 93 -3.07 15.54 -15.67
N THR A 94 -2.94 14.47 -14.88
CA THR A 94 -4.03 13.50 -14.65
C THR A 94 -4.79 13.75 -13.35
N PHE A 95 -4.30 14.63 -12.46
CA PHE A 95 -5.00 14.99 -11.23
C PHE A 95 -6.08 16.06 -11.50
N ASN A 96 -7.30 15.59 -11.71
CA ASN A 96 -8.49 16.40 -11.90
C ASN A 96 -9.54 16.11 -10.81
N VAL A 97 -10.65 16.87 -10.82
CA VAL A 97 -11.72 16.76 -9.82
C VAL A 97 -12.34 15.36 -9.79
N GLU A 98 -12.50 14.72 -10.94
CA GLU A 98 -13.07 13.37 -11.03
C GLU A 98 -12.16 12.34 -10.34
N GLU A 99 -10.86 12.37 -10.65
CA GLU A 99 -9.88 11.49 -10.01
C GLU A 99 -9.73 11.78 -8.52
N ALA A 100 -9.77 13.04 -8.09
CA ALA A 100 -9.78 13.40 -6.68
C ALA A 100 -10.99 12.81 -5.94
N ASN A 101 -12.19 12.88 -6.53
CA ASN A 101 -13.40 12.28 -5.96
C ASN A 101 -13.28 10.74 -5.87
N LYS A 102 -12.69 10.08 -6.87
CA LYS A 102 -12.40 8.63 -6.80
C LYS A 102 -11.46 8.28 -5.66
N VAL A 103 -10.45 9.12 -5.39
CA VAL A 103 -9.55 8.94 -4.24
C VAL A 103 -10.32 9.10 -2.92
N VAL A 104 -11.11 10.15 -2.76
CA VAL A 104 -11.92 10.39 -1.54
C VAL A 104 -12.90 9.25 -1.26
N ASN A 105 -13.49 8.68 -2.32
CA ASN A 105 -14.43 7.57 -2.21
C ASN A 105 -13.75 6.20 -2.00
N GLY A 106 -12.41 6.15 -1.98
CA GLY A 106 -11.62 4.92 -1.82
C GLY A 106 -11.72 3.95 -3.00
N THR A 107 -12.04 4.45 -4.20
CA THR A 107 -12.04 3.66 -5.44
C THR A 107 -10.66 3.01 -5.68
N TYR A 108 -9.59 3.68 -5.27
CA TYR A 108 -8.22 3.19 -5.35
C TYR A 108 -7.69 2.78 -3.97
N ASN A 109 -7.18 1.56 -3.84
CA ASN A 109 -6.45 1.13 -2.65
C ASN A 109 -5.08 1.81 -2.56
N PHE A 110 -4.43 2.05 -3.71
CA PHE A 110 -3.12 2.69 -3.81
C PHE A 110 -3.13 3.87 -4.78
N VAL A 111 -2.59 5.00 -4.35
CA VAL A 111 -2.42 6.19 -5.19
C VAL A 111 -0.95 6.56 -5.20
N TYR A 112 -0.36 6.63 -6.38
CA TYR A 112 1.03 7.03 -6.58
C TYR A 112 1.08 8.49 -7.00
N LEU A 113 1.95 9.27 -6.35
CA LEU A 113 2.24 10.66 -6.67
C LEU A 113 3.74 10.89 -6.75
N SER A 114 4.13 11.75 -7.66
CA SER A 114 5.46 12.33 -7.70
C SER A 114 5.44 13.69 -6.99
N PRO A 115 6.30 13.91 -5.98
CA PRO A 115 6.37 15.17 -5.25
C PRO A 115 6.94 16.33 -6.10
#